data_AF-A0A843LTX4-F1
#
_entry.id   AF-A0A843LTX4-F1
#
_cell.length_a   1.000
_cell.length_b   1.000
_cell.length_c   1.000
_cell.angle_alpha   90.00
_cell.angle_beta   90.00
_cell.angle_gamma   90.00
#
_symmetry.space_group_name_H-M   'P 1'
#
loop_
_entity.id
_entity.type
_entity.pdbx_description
1 polymer ?
#
loop_
_entity_poly.entity_id
_entity_poly.type
_entity_poly.pdbx_seq_one_letter_code
_entity_poly.pdbx_strand_id
1 'polypeptide(L)'
;MFCSRLQYYYDIREASRFEELFGTTWIGKSPTPSHNSFIVLKLDFSELSSSDTKNQLEQNFNHYCNCRLIGTATLYSDYLPNMPDIRIDDPASLNLSTWLGHVRTSSALPVYVIIDEYDNFFNQLITRHHDHLYYEITSGDSFLRTYYKVLKAGRQTVL
;
A
#
# COMPACT_ATOMS: atom_id res chain seq x y z
N MET A 1 -3.57 -4.16 -14.71
CA MET A 1 -4.81 -4.97 -14.94
C MET A 1 -5.03 -6.07 -13.89
N PHE A 2 -4.01 -6.83 -13.45
CA PHE A 2 -4.20 -7.89 -12.45
C PHE A 2 -4.46 -7.35 -11.03
N CYS A 3 -3.63 -6.41 -10.56
CA CYS A 3 -3.77 -5.80 -9.24
C CYS A 3 -5.13 -5.11 -9.02
N SER A 4 -5.70 -4.48 -10.05
CA SER A 4 -7.06 -3.93 -9.97
C SER A 4 -8.12 -5.00 -9.75
N ARG A 5 -7.98 -6.20 -10.35
CA ARG A 5 -8.92 -7.31 -10.09
C ARG A 5 -8.80 -7.82 -8.67
N LEU A 6 -7.58 -7.93 -8.13
CA LEU A 6 -7.36 -8.30 -6.73
C LEU A 6 -7.97 -7.26 -5.77
N GLN A 7 -7.83 -5.97 -6.08
CA GLN A 7 -8.48 -4.91 -5.32
C GLN A 7 -9.99 -5.14 -5.25
N TYR A 8 -10.67 -5.23 -6.40
CA TYR A 8 -12.13 -5.45 -6.42
C TYR A 8 -12.57 -6.75 -5.72
N TYR A 9 -11.74 -7.80 -5.79
CA TYR A 9 -12.08 -9.09 -5.22
C TYR A 9 -11.97 -9.13 -3.69
N TYR A 10 -11.02 -8.39 -3.11
CA TYR A 10 -10.75 -8.43 -1.66
C TYR A 10 -11.31 -7.24 -0.89
N ASP A 11 -11.63 -6.13 -1.55
CA ASP A 11 -12.12 -4.90 -0.92
C ASP A 11 -13.54 -5.06 -0.37
N ILE A 12 -13.72 -4.83 0.93
CA ILE A 12 -15.04 -4.85 1.59
C ILE A 12 -16.04 -3.90 0.94
N ARG A 13 -15.58 -2.76 0.40
CA ARG A 13 -16.47 -1.78 -0.24
C ARG A 13 -17.09 -2.27 -1.54
N GLU A 14 -16.51 -3.30 -2.14
CA GLU A 14 -16.97 -3.87 -3.41
C GLU A 14 -17.86 -5.11 -3.20
N ALA A 15 -18.15 -5.48 -1.95
CA ALA A 15 -18.97 -6.64 -1.60
C ALA A 15 -20.35 -6.62 -2.30
N SER A 16 -21.00 -5.46 -2.38
CA SER A 16 -22.31 -5.30 -3.04
C SER A 16 -22.25 -5.50 -4.56
N ARG A 17 -21.06 -5.38 -5.15
CA ARG A 17 -20.80 -5.50 -6.59
C ARG A 17 -20.14 -6.82 -6.96
N PHE A 18 -19.96 -7.74 -6.01
CA PHE A 18 -19.24 -8.98 -6.25
C PHE A 18 -19.85 -9.81 -7.39
N GLU A 19 -21.17 -9.98 -7.39
CA GLU A 19 -21.86 -10.76 -8.44
C GLU A 19 -21.75 -10.09 -9.82
N GLU A 20 -21.89 -8.75 -9.89
CA GLU A 20 -21.71 -7.97 -11.12
C GLU A 20 -20.28 -8.14 -11.69
N LEU A 21 -19.27 -8.07 -10.82
CA LEU A 21 -17.87 -8.07 -11.22
C LEU A 21 -17.32 -9.48 -11.49
N PHE A 22 -17.78 -10.49 -10.75
CA PHE A 22 -17.18 -11.82 -10.73
C PHE A 22 -18.13 -12.99 -11.00
N GLY A 23 -19.45 -12.82 -10.97
CA GLY A 23 -20.42 -13.94 -11.00
C GLY A 23 -20.30 -14.87 -12.21
N THR A 24 -19.84 -14.35 -13.35
CA THR A 24 -19.59 -15.16 -14.57
C THR A 24 -18.24 -15.89 -14.56
N THR A 25 -17.32 -15.49 -13.68
CA THR A 25 -15.96 -16.03 -13.57
C THR A 25 -15.90 -17.27 -12.67
N TRP A 26 -14.80 -18.03 -12.76
CA TRP A 26 -14.58 -19.16 -11.85
C TRP A 26 -14.48 -18.70 -10.38
N ILE A 27 -13.78 -17.59 -10.10
CA ILE A 27 -13.61 -17.06 -8.75
C ILE A 27 -14.89 -16.45 -8.15
N GLY A 28 -15.89 -16.10 -8.98
CA GLY A 28 -17.23 -15.71 -8.50
C GLY A 28 -18.11 -16.91 -8.20
N LYS A 29 -18.00 -17.99 -8.99
CA LYS A 29 -18.72 -19.26 -8.76
C LYS A 29 -18.15 -20.09 -7.60
N SER A 30 -16.91 -19.84 -7.22
CA SER A 30 -16.22 -20.53 -6.12
C SER A 30 -15.35 -19.52 -5.35
N PRO A 31 -15.99 -18.60 -4.61
CA PRO A 31 -15.26 -17.53 -3.93
C PRO A 31 -14.43 -18.08 -2.77
N THR A 32 -13.28 -17.45 -2.52
CA THR A 32 -12.50 -17.75 -1.32
C THR A 32 -13.25 -17.27 -0.07
N PRO A 33 -13.04 -17.90 1.11
CA PRO A 33 -13.68 -17.46 2.36
C PRO A 33 -13.42 -16.00 2.73
N SER A 34 -12.34 -15.40 2.21
CA SER A 34 -11.92 -14.03 2.52
C SER A 34 -12.22 -13.00 1.41
N HIS A 35 -13.04 -13.34 0.40
CA HIS A 35 -13.46 -12.36 -0.61
C HIS A 35 -14.18 -11.18 0.06
N ASN A 36 -13.97 -9.97 -0.46
CA ASN A 36 -14.49 -8.70 0.06
C ASN A 36 -14.46 -8.57 1.59
N SER A 37 -13.38 -9.02 2.24
CA SER A 37 -13.26 -9.06 3.70
C SER A 37 -12.14 -8.17 4.24
N PHE A 38 -11.56 -7.30 3.39
CA PHE A 38 -10.39 -6.50 3.73
C PHE A 38 -10.58 -5.01 3.45
N ILE A 39 -9.87 -4.19 4.22
CA ILE A 39 -9.49 -2.85 3.79
C ILE A 39 -8.32 -2.99 2.81
N VAL A 40 -8.44 -2.43 1.60
CA VAL A 40 -7.37 -2.54 0.61
C VAL A 40 -6.53 -1.27 0.57
N LEU A 41 -5.24 -1.40 0.89
CA LEU A 41 -4.24 -0.36 0.65
C LEU A 41 -3.54 -0.64 -0.66
N LYS A 42 -3.90 0.09 -1.72
CA LYS A 42 -3.26 -0.03 -3.04
C LYS A 42 -2.18 1.03 -3.23
N LEU A 43 -0.96 0.54 -3.39
CA LEU A 43 0.20 1.30 -3.84
C LEU A 43 0.49 0.91 -5.30
N ASP A 44 0.61 1.91 -6.15
CA ASP A 44 0.96 1.80 -7.56
C ASP A 44 2.20 2.66 -7.81
N PHE A 45 3.36 2.00 -7.87
CA PHE A 45 4.64 2.68 -7.95
C PHE A 45 4.96 3.20 -9.35
N SER A 46 4.06 3.06 -10.32
CA SER A 46 4.12 3.81 -11.58
C SER A 46 3.91 5.31 -11.40
N GLU A 47 3.18 5.70 -10.34
CA GLU A 47 2.86 7.11 -10.03
C GLU A 47 3.99 7.84 -9.30
N LEU A 48 5.03 7.13 -8.86
CA LEU A 48 6.18 7.76 -8.20
C LEU A 48 6.97 8.56 -9.22
N SER A 49 7.20 9.84 -8.90
CA SER A 49 8.03 10.71 -9.71
C SER A 49 9.52 10.39 -9.51
N SER A 50 10.19 10.12 -10.64
CA SER A 50 11.63 9.97 -10.71
C SER A 50 12.36 11.25 -10.27
N SER A 51 13.51 11.11 -9.62
CA SER A 51 14.44 12.21 -9.39
C SER A 51 15.88 11.71 -9.38
N ASP A 52 16.82 12.62 -9.62
CA ASP A 52 18.25 12.32 -9.74
C ASP A 52 18.97 12.53 -8.39
N THR A 53 18.22 12.74 -7.30
CA THR A 53 18.77 12.84 -5.94
C THR A 53 17.99 11.98 -4.95
N LYS A 54 18.71 11.37 -4.01
CA LYS A 54 18.12 10.54 -2.94
C LYS A 54 17.09 11.31 -2.11
N ASN A 55 17.40 12.54 -1.72
CA ASN A 55 16.51 13.34 -0.87
C ASN A 55 15.17 13.63 -1.56
N GLN A 56 15.19 13.98 -2.85
CA GLN A 56 13.95 14.23 -3.58
C GLN A 56 13.17 12.94 -3.84
N LEU A 57 13.85 11.82 -4.13
CA LEU A 57 13.21 10.50 -4.24
C LEU A 57 12.52 10.11 -2.93
N GLU A 58 13.18 10.32 -1.79
CA GLU A 58 12.61 10.07 -0.47
C GLU A 58 11.40 10.97 -0.19
N GLN A 59 11.48 12.26 -0.52
CA GLN A 59 10.34 13.18 -0.39
C GLN A 59 9.16 12.76 -1.27
N ASN A 60 9.41 12.43 -2.54
CA ASN A 60 8.38 11.98 -3.48
C ASN A 60 7.70 10.70 -2.97
N PHE A 61 8.50 9.74 -2.49
CA PHE A 61 8.02 8.50 -1.90
C PHE A 61 7.17 8.75 -0.65
N ASN A 62 7.68 9.58 0.27
CA ASN A 62 6.98 9.90 1.52
C ASN A 62 5.62 10.56 1.22
N HIS A 63 5.62 11.58 0.37
CA HIS A 63 4.41 12.30 -0.01
C HIS A 63 3.39 11.37 -0.68
N TYR A 64 3.83 10.55 -1.64
CA TYR A 64 2.97 9.57 -2.32
C TYR A 64 2.31 8.59 -1.34
N CYS A 65 3.11 7.93 -0.50
CA CYS A 65 2.61 6.96 0.46
C CYS A 65 1.67 7.60 1.49
N ASN A 66 1.99 8.80 1.98
CA ASN A 66 1.15 9.51 2.93
C ASN A 66 -0.19 9.92 2.30
N CYS A 67 -0.20 10.41 1.06
CA CYS A 67 -1.43 10.66 0.29
C CYS A 67 -2.30 9.38 0.19
N ARG A 68 -1.69 8.22 -0.10
CA ARG A 68 -2.40 6.94 -0.15
C ARG A 68 -2.97 6.52 1.19
N LEU A 69 -2.23 6.70 2.28
CA LEU A 69 -2.70 6.39 3.63
C LEU A 69 -3.87 7.28 4.05
N ILE A 70 -3.77 8.59 3.81
CA ILE A 70 -4.84 9.57 4.07
C ILE A 70 -6.10 9.19 3.27
N GLY A 71 -5.95 9.00 1.96
CA GLY A 71 -7.07 8.62 1.10
C GLY A 71 -7.73 7.31 1.53
N THR A 72 -6.93 6.33 1.94
CA THR A 72 -7.45 5.05 2.48
C THR A 72 -8.19 5.27 3.80
N ALA A 73 -7.64 6.03 4.74
CA ALA A 73 -8.33 6.35 5.99
C ALA A 73 -9.68 7.05 5.77
N THR A 74 -9.73 8.01 4.82
CA THR A 74 -10.98 8.67 4.42
C THR A 74 -11.96 7.70 3.77
N LEU A 75 -11.48 6.85 2.86
CA LEU A 75 -12.32 5.90 2.14
C LEU A 75 -12.92 4.85 3.08
N TYR A 76 -12.23 4.45 4.14
CA TYR A 76 -12.69 3.44 5.09
C TYR A 76 -13.07 4.03 6.45
N SER A 77 -13.56 5.28 6.50
CA SER A 77 -13.90 5.97 7.76
C SER A 77 -14.88 5.18 8.64
N ASP A 78 -15.80 4.45 8.02
CA ASP A 78 -16.79 3.62 8.73
C ASP A 78 -16.15 2.40 9.41
N TYR A 79 -14.99 1.95 8.93
CA TYR A 79 -14.22 0.83 9.46
C TYR A 79 -12.99 1.27 10.28
N LEU A 80 -12.55 2.52 10.10
CA LEU A 80 -11.43 3.15 10.79
C LEU A 80 -11.85 4.50 11.40
N PRO A 81 -12.81 4.52 12.33
CA PRO A 81 -13.23 5.76 12.97
C PRO A 81 -12.06 6.36 13.77
N ASN A 82 -12.07 7.68 13.91
CA ASN A 82 -11.13 8.44 14.74
C ASN A 82 -9.66 8.19 14.39
N MET A 83 -9.34 8.03 13.10
CA MET A 83 -7.95 7.90 12.65
C MET A 83 -7.12 9.12 13.10
N PRO A 84 -5.96 8.91 13.74
CA PRO A 84 -5.00 9.98 14.01
C PRO A 84 -4.63 10.78 12.74
N ASP A 85 -4.35 12.07 12.93
CA ASP A 85 -3.91 12.92 11.83
C ASP A 85 -2.58 12.40 11.24
N ILE A 86 -2.54 12.29 9.91
CA ILE A 86 -1.37 11.84 9.16
C ILE A 86 -0.74 13.07 8.53
N ARG A 87 0.43 13.46 9.03
CA ARG A 87 1.16 14.61 8.50
C ARG A 87 1.78 14.26 7.17
N ILE A 88 1.45 15.02 6.12
CA ILE A 88 1.86 14.70 4.75
C ILE A 88 3.38 14.71 4.54
N ASP A 89 4.10 15.54 5.29
CA ASP A 89 5.56 15.73 5.15
C ASP A 89 6.39 14.83 6.10
N ASP A 90 5.74 14.05 6.97
CA ASP A 90 6.43 13.12 7.87
C ASP A 90 6.93 11.88 7.10
N PRO A 91 7.96 11.16 7.61
CA PRO A 91 8.43 9.93 6.99
C PRO A 91 7.28 8.93 6.81
N ALA A 92 7.11 8.39 5.60
CA ALA A 92 5.98 7.48 5.33
C ALA A 92 6.04 6.20 6.16
N SER A 93 7.22 5.76 6.59
CA SER A 93 7.37 4.64 7.51
C SER A 93 6.77 4.93 8.89
N LEU A 94 6.91 6.16 9.38
CA LEU A 94 6.32 6.60 10.64
C LEU A 94 4.80 6.61 10.52
N ASN A 95 4.28 7.27 9.50
CA ASN A 95 2.83 7.35 9.26
C ASN A 95 2.20 5.98 9.02
N LEU A 96 2.87 5.10 8.26
CA LEU A 96 2.42 3.72 8.09
C LEU A 96 2.37 2.98 9.44
N SER A 97 3.38 3.16 10.29
CA SER A 97 3.39 2.54 11.63
C SER A 97 2.24 3.03 12.49
N THR A 98 1.97 4.34 12.49
CA THR A 98 0.82 4.94 13.18
C THR A 98 -0.50 4.38 12.65
N TRP A 99 -0.63 4.30 11.32
CA TRP A 99 -1.84 3.79 10.66
C TRP A 99 -2.10 2.32 10.97
N LEU A 100 -1.09 1.45 10.83
CA LEU A 100 -1.20 0.03 11.19
C LEU A 100 -1.45 -0.17 12.69
N GLY A 101 -0.86 0.68 13.53
CA GLY A 101 -1.13 0.70 14.96
C GLY A 101 -2.60 0.95 15.26
N HIS A 102 -3.20 1.94 14.60
CA HIS A 102 -4.61 2.28 14.73
C HIS A 102 -5.52 1.16 14.22
N VAL A 103 -5.25 0.60 13.04
CA VAL A 103 -5.99 -0.55 12.49
C VAL A 103 -6.07 -1.68 13.52
N ARG A 104 -4.93 -1.99 14.17
CA ARG A 104 -4.85 -3.04 15.18
C ARG A 104 -5.66 -2.76 16.44
N THR A 105 -5.74 -1.50 16.89
CA THR A 105 -6.46 -1.12 18.12
C THR A 105 -7.95 -0.91 17.90
N SER A 106 -8.36 -0.60 16.67
CA SER A 106 -9.74 -0.23 16.33
C SER A 106 -10.65 -1.42 16.07
N SER A 107 -10.19 -2.67 16.32
CA SER A 107 -10.90 -3.90 15.92
C SER A 107 -11.34 -3.90 14.45
N ALA A 108 -10.56 -3.20 13.62
CA ALA A 108 -10.87 -3.00 12.22
C ALA A 108 -10.67 -4.30 11.42
N LEU A 109 -11.20 -4.31 10.20
CA LEU A 109 -10.96 -5.39 9.25
C LEU A 109 -9.46 -5.53 8.95
N PRO A 110 -8.97 -6.74 8.64
CA PRO A 110 -7.60 -6.94 8.19
C PRO A 110 -7.31 -6.10 6.94
N VAL A 111 -6.06 -5.68 6.80
CA VAL A 111 -5.61 -4.87 5.66
C VAL A 111 -4.92 -5.75 4.63
N TYR A 112 -5.37 -5.64 3.38
CA TYR A 112 -4.71 -6.26 2.24
C TYR A 112 -3.91 -5.21 1.47
N VAL A 113 -2.58 -5.31 1.51
CA VAL A 113 -1.67 -4.36 0.84
C VAL A 113 -1.33 -4.88 -0.55
N ILE A 114 -1.64 -4.09 -1.57
CA ILE A 114 -1.26 -4.36 -2.96
C ILE A 114 -0.16 -3.37 -3.34
N ILE A 115 0.95 -3.87 -3.88
CA ILE A 115 2.03 -3.05 -4.44
C ILE A 115 2.16 -3.43 -5.90
N ASP A 116 1.61 -2.59 -6.78
CA ASP A 116 1.71 -2.70 -8.23
C ASP A 116 2.98 -1.99 -8.72
N GLU A 117 3.54 -2.45 -9.83
CA GLU A 117 4.73 -1.86 -10.47
C GLU A 117 5.92 -1.68 -9.48
N TYR A 118 6.10 -2.65 -8.57
CA TYR A 118 7.14 -2.61 -7.53
C TYR A 118 8.55 -2.40 -8.10
N ASP A 119 8.84 -3.04 -9.23
CA ASP A 119 10.11 -2.96 -9.94
C ASP A 119 10.27 -1.65 -10.71
N ASN A 120 9.19 -1.00 -11.15
CA ASN A 120 9.24 0.27 -11.89
C ASN A 120 10.08 1.33 -11.16
N PHE A 121 9.91 1.44 -9.83
CA PHE A 121 10.70 2.36 -9.02
C PHE A 121 12.22 2.09 -9.12
N PHE A 122 12.64 0.83 -9.19
CA PHE A 122 14.04 0.45 -9.35
C PHE A 122 14.51 0.55 -10.81
N ASN A 123 13.66 0.18 -11.76
CA ASN A 123 13.96 0.21 -13.20
C ASN A 123 14.28 1.63 -13.66
N GLN A 124 13.61 2.64 -13.11
CA GLN A 124 13.90 4.05 -13.41
C GLN A 124 15.30 4.49 -12.95
N LEU A 125 15.81 3.95 -11.83
CA LEU A 125 17.16 4.25 -11.34
C LEU A 125 18.24 3.59 -12.21
N ILE A 126 17.99 2.36 -12.66
CA ILE A 126 18.90 1.60 -13.53
C ILE A 126 18.97 2.23 -14.92
N THR A 127 17.83 2.58 -15.51
CA THR A 127 17.73 3.10 -16.89
C THR A 127 18.41 4.47 -17.05
N ARG A 128 18.54 5.24 -15.96
CA ARG A 128 19.21 6.54 -15.96
C ARG A 128 20.71 6.49 -15.63
N HIS A 129 21.31 5.30 -15.56
CA HIS A 129 22.71 5.09 -15.15
C HIS A 129 23.03 5.62 -13.75
N HIS A 130 22.05 5.66 -12.84
CA HIS A 130 22.25 6.09 -11.47
C HIS A 130 22.57 4.91 -10.54
N ASP A 131 23.57 4.11 -10.89
CA ASP A 131 23.97 2.92 -10.12
C ASP A 131 24.23 3.27 -8.65
N HIS A 132 24.85 4.43 -8.39
CA HIS A 132 25.07 4.93 -7.04
C HIS A 132 23.76 5.12 -6.24
N LEU A 133 22.74 5.75 -6.83
CA LEU A 133 21.44 5.93 -6.16
C LEU A 133 20.70 4.60 -5.98
N TYR A 134 20.81 3.70 -6.96
CA TYR A 134 20.28 2.34 -6.82
C TYR A 134 20.89 1.63 -5.60
N TYR A 135 22.22 1.67 -5.44
CA TYR A 135 22.88 1.10 -4.26
C TYR A 135 22.46 1.80 -2.96
N GLU A 136 22.39 3.13 -2.93
CA GLU A 136 21.97 3.86 -1.73
C GLU A 136 20.56 3.47 -1.28
N ILE A 137 19.63 3.30 -2.22
CA ILE A 137 18.23 2.99 -1.91
C ILE A 137 18.00 1.50 -1.64
N THR A 138 18.86 0.62 -2.17
CA THR A 138 18.82 -0.83 -1.87
C THR A 138 19.67 -1.25 -0.68
N SER A 139 20.52 -0.35 -0.16
CA SER A 139 21.39 -0.58 1.00
C SER A 139 20.63 -0.80 2.33
N GLY A 140 21.39 -1.03 3.42
CA GLY A 140 20.90 -1.34 4.77
C GLY A 140 19.87 -0.38 5.35
N ASP A 141 20.09 0.92 5.14
CA ASP A 141 19.46 2.01 5.91
C ASP A 141 18.72 3.01 5.01
N SER A 142 18.06 2.52 3.95
CA SER A 142 17.24 3.38 3.08
C SER A 142 15.82 3.61 3.61
N PHE A 143 15.19 4.70 3.18
CA PHE A 143 13.78 5.00 3.46
C PHE A 143 12.86 3.87 2.98
N LEU A 144 13.14 3.32 1.79
CA LEU A 144 12.35 2.26 1.18
C LEU A 144 12.40 0.98 2.02
N ARG A 145 13.60 0.57 2.43
CA ARG A 145 13.78 -0.62 3.28
C ARG A 145 13.14 -0.41 4.65
N THR A 146 13.19 0.81 5.18
CA THR A 146 12.52 1.17 6.45
C THR A 146 11.00 1.04 6.32
N TYR A 147 10.41 1.53 5.23
CA TYR A 147 8.98 1.36 4.94
C TYR A 147 8.58 -0.12 4.85
N TYR A 148 9.35 -0.94 4.13
CA TYR A 148 9.09 -2.38 4.04
C TYR A 148 9.26 -3.13 5.37
N LYS A 149 10.18 -2.71 6.24
CA LYS A 149 10.30 -3.27 7.59
C LYS A 149 9.01 -3.03 8.39
N VAL A 150 8.41 -1.85 8.28
CA VAL A 150 7.13 -1.52 8.93
C VAL A 150 5.99 -2.36 8.37
N LEU A 151 5.86 -2.47 7.03
CA LEU A 151 4.87 -3.38 6.41
C LEU A 151 5.03 -4.82 6.90
N LYS A 152 6.27 -5.31 6.92
CA LYS A 152 6.58 -6.67 7.37
C LYS A 152 6.23 -6.89 8.84
N ALA A 153 6.49 -5.91 9.71
CA ALA A 153 6.17 -5.95 11.13
C ALA A 153 4.65 -5.91 11.39
N GLY A 154 3.90 -5.25 10.52
CA GLY A 154 2.43 -5.21 10.58
C GLY A 154 1.74 -6.51 10.17
N ARG A 155 2.44 -7.45 9.53
CA ARG A 155 1.85 -8.75 9.16
C ARG A 155 1.61 -9.58 10.42
N GLN A 156 0.35 -9.77 10.78
CA GLN A 156 -0.03 -10.89 11.63
C GLN A 156 -0.09 -12.15 10.76
N THR A 157 0.77 -13.14 11.06
CA THR A 157 0.48 -14.50 10.64
C THR A 157 -0.73 -14.94 11.45
N VAL A 158 -1.92 -14.87 10.85
CA VAL A 158 -3.06 -15.64 11.36
C VAL A 158 -2.67 -17.11 11.13
N LEU A 159 -2.20 -17.76 12.19
CA LEU A 159 -2.07 -19.22 12.25
C LEU A 159 -3.45 -19.83 12.49
#